data_AF-A0A953BCU7-F1
#
_entry.id   AF-A0A953BCU7-F1
#
_cell.length_a   1.000
_cell.length_b   1.000
_cell.length_c   1.000
_cell.angle_alpha   90.00
_cell.angle_beta   90.00
_cell.angle_gamma   90.00
#
_symmetry.space_group_name_H-M   'P 1'
#
loop_
_entity.id
_entity.type
_entity.pdbx_description
1 polymer ?
#
loop_
_entity_poly.entity_id
_entity_poly.type
_entity_poly.pdbx_seq_one_letter_code
_entity_poly.pdbx_strand_id
1 'polypeptide(L)'
;MDSRSALRPQPGSAVAIHRGAYEHYVLYAGSVTRPGGVMLPEMVVHLDAKREDPHVALARFREVVGDRPWRIVDMPPAFSREEIVRRGMESVGRTGYDLVNGNCEHFVRWCITGTPESRQVKRAATAAQTAARFAAAAACTAMAAGVLLGRRGGGSKKG
;
A
#
# COMPACT_ATOMS: atom_id res chain seq x y z
N MET A 1 12.90 -10.97 30.22
CA MET A 1 11.71 -10.10 30.31
C MET A 1 11.33 -9.73 28.90
N ASP A 2 10.18 -10.22 28.43
CA ASP A 2 9.74 -10.15 27.03
C ASP A 2 9.11 -8.77 26.76
N SER A 3 9.75 -7.96 25.92
CA SER A 3 9.38 -6.56 25.61
C SER A 3 8.09 -6.42 24.80
N ARG A 4 7.21 -7.42 24.79
CA ARG A 4 5.90 -7.43 24.10
C ARG A 4 4.82 -6.62 24.84
N SER A 5 5.19 -5.78 25.79
CA SER A 5 4.29 -4.89 26.52
C SER A 5 4.89 -3.49 26.63
N ALA A 6 4.32 -2.52 25.92
CA ALA A 6 4.42 -1.11 26.34
C ALA A 6 3.30 -0.22 25.79
N LEU A 7 2.68 -0.52 24.65
CA LEU A 7 1.49 0.24 24.21
C LEU A 7 0.46 -0.67 23.52
N ARG A 8 -0.72 -0.79 24.13
CA ARG A 8 -1.91 -1.30 23.44
C ARG A 8 -2.42 -0.20 22.49
N PRO A 9 -2.81 -0.54 21.24
CA PRO A 9 -3.42 0.45 20.37
C PRO A 9 -4.71 0.95 20.99
N GLN A 10 -4.89 2.27 20.97
CA GLN A 10 -6.14 2.92 21.33
C GLN A 10 -7.03 3.05 20.09
N PRO A 11 -8.37 3.14 20.23
CA PRO A 11 -9.23 3.49 19.10
C PRO A 11 -8.70 4.69 18.32
N GLY A 12 -8.69 4.59 16.98
CA GLY A 12 -8.11 5.57 16.07
C GLY A 12 -6.59 5.43 15.84
N SER A 13 -5.90 4.47 16.48
CA SER A 13 -4.47 4.25 16.25
C SER A 13 -4.22 3.61 14.89
N ALA A 14 -3.22 4.12 14.16
CA ALA A 14 -2.64 3.41 13.02
C ALA A 14 -1.76 2.27 13.52
N VAL A 15 -1.91 1.09 12.92
CA VAL A 15 -1.09 -0.08 13.22
C VAL A 15 -0.49 -0.63 11.92
N ALA A 16 0.82 -0.80 11.89
CA ALA A 16 1.54 -1.46 10.80
C ALA A 16 1.89 -2.90 11.20
N ILE A 17 1.52 -3.85 10.34
CA ILE A 17 1.74 -5.28 10.54
C ILE A 17 2.80 -5.73 9.52
N HIS A 18 3.88 -6.34 10.00
CA HIS A 18 4.96 -6.82 9.15
C HIS A 18 4.54 -8.11 8.42
N ARG A 19 4.49 -8.07 7.09
CA ARG A 19 4.15 -9.23 6.23
C ARG A 19 5.35 -9.70 5.39
N GLY A 20 6.55 -9.60 5.96
CA GLY A 20 7.81 -9.93 5.29
C GLY A 20 8.27 -8.78 4.39
N ALA A 21 7.98 -8.87 3.08
CA ALA A 21 8.44 -7.90 2.10
C ALA A 21 7.65 -6.57 2.09
N TYR A 22 6.54 -6.48 2.82
CA TYR A 22 5.72 -5.27 2.91
C TYR A 22 5.06 -5.11 4.27
N GLU A 23 4.65 -3.89 4.58
CA GLU A 23 3.83 -3.57 5.75
C GLU A 23 2.36 -3.45 5.36
N HIS A 24 1.49 -4.03 6.18
CA HIS A 24 0.05 -3.89 6.05
C HIS A 24 -0.49 -2.93 7.11
N TYR A 25 -1.07 -1.82 6.69
CA TYR A 25 -1.60 -0.80 7.58
C TYR A 25 -3.07 -1.05 7.87
N VAL A 26 -3.44 -0.95 9.15
CA VAL A 26 -4.80 -1.09 9.65
C VAL A 26 -5.13 0.05 10.61
N LEU A 27 -6.40 0.40 10.70
CA LEU A 27 -6.91 1.35 11.68
C LEU A 27 -7.54 0.58 12.85
N TYR A 28 -7.05 0.79 14.06
CA TYR A 28 -7.62 0.15 15.24
C TYR A 28 -8.92 0.82 15.67
N ALA A 29 -10.03 0.08 15.66
CA ALA A 29 -11.36 0.57 16.01
C ALA A 29 -11.72 0.30 17.49
N GLY A 30 -11.01 -0.61 18.16
CA GLY A 30 -11.36 -1.03 19.53
C GLY A 30 -12.63 -1.88 19.55
N SER A 31 -13.51 -1.65 20.52
CA SER A 31 -14.77 -2.38 20.62
C SER A 31 -15.82 -1.78 19.69
N VAL A 32 -16.45 -2.62 18.87
CA VAL A 32 -17.51 -2.23 17.92
C VAL A 32 -18.78 -3.02 18.22
N THR A 33 -19.90 -2.33 18.36
CA THR A 33 -21.23 -2.96 18.51
C THR A 33 -21.84 -3.18 17.13
N ARG A 34 -22.16 -4.43 16.80
CA ARG A 34 -22.86 -4.78 15.56
C ARG A 34 -24.38 -4.69 15.72
N PRO A 35 -25.13 -4.63 14.59
CA PRO A 35 -26.58 -4.86 14.62
C PRO A 35 -26.92 -6.12 15.41
N GLY A 36 -27.92 -6.04 16.29
CA GLY A 36 -28.26 -7.08 17.27
C GLY A 36 -27.60 -6.93 18.65
N GLY A 37 -26.88 -5.82 18.90
CA GLY A 37 -26.33 -5.50 20.23
C GLY A 37 -25.06 -6.27 20.60
N VAL A 38 -24.53 -7.08 19.68
CA VAL A 38 -23.32 -7.88 19.92
C VAL A 38 -22.10 -6.98 19.89
N MET A 39 -21.39 -6.88 21.02
CA MET A 39 -20.14 -6.15 21.14
C MET A 39 -18.95 -7.04 20.75
N LEU A 40 -18.19 -6.60 19.76
CA LEU A 40 -16.97 -7.28 19.31
C LEU A 40 -15.75 -6.47 19.76
N PRO A 41 -14.89 -7.04 20.63
CA PRO A 41 -13.67 -6.36 21.07
C PRO A 41 -12.56 -6.45 20.01
N GLU A 42 -11.61 -5.52 20.11
CA GLU A 42 -10.35 -5.50 19.36
C GLU A 42 -10.54 -5.61 17.84
N MET A 43 -11.41 -4.76 17.30
CA MET A 43 -11.69 -4.69 15.87
C MET A 43 -10.72 -3.75 15.16
N VAL A 44 -10.48 -4.02 13.88
CA VAL A 44 -9.74 -3.16 12.96
C VAL A 44 -10.46 -2.96 11.65
N VAL A 45 -10.29 -1.77 11.08
CA VAL A 45 -10.69 -1.45 9.71
C VAL A 45 -9.44 -1.48 8.84
N HIS A 46 -9.47 -2.23 7.74
CA HIS A 46 -8.34 -2.30 6.83
C HIS A 46 -8.77 -2.54 5.40
N LEU A 47 -7.90 -2.24 4.45
CA LEU A 47 -8.07 -2.66 3.07
C LEU A 47 -7.78 -4.17 2.96
N ASP A 48 -8.76 -4.99 2.61
CA ASP A 48 -8.57 -6.42 2.38
C ASP A 48 -8.25 -6.68 0.89
N ALA A 49 -6.96 -6.89 0.63
CA ALA A 49 -6.41 -7.08 -0.70
C ALA A 49 -6.36 -8.55 -1.16
N LYS A 50 -6.76 -9.50 -0.31
CA LYS A 50 -6.63 -10.93 -0.61
C LYS A 50 -7.84 -11.53 -1.33
N ARG A 51 -8.89 -10.73 -1.58
CA ARG A 51 -10.12 -11.17 -2.23
C ARG A 51 -10.15 -10.76 -3.70
N GLU A 52 -10.96 -11.47 -4.49
CA GLU A 52 -11.26 -11.12 -5.89
C GLU A 52 -11.86 -9.71 -6.02
N ASP A 53 -12.52 -9.21 -4.96
CA ASP A 53 -13.02 -7.84 -4.85
C ASP A 53 -12.36 -7.09 -3.67
N PRO A 54 -11.33 -6.28 -3.94
CA PRO A 54 -10.68 -5.41 -2.96
C PRO A 54 -11.62 -4.42 -2.31
N HIS A 55 -11.78 -4.52 -1.00
CA HIS A 55 -12.63 -3.61 -0.25
C HIS A 55 -12.08 -3.31 1.14
N VAL A 56 -12.59 -2.23 1.73
CA VAL A 56 -12.35 -1.92 3.14
C VAL A 56 -13.20 -2.88 4.00
N ALA A 57 -12.53 -3.67 4.84
CA ALA A 57 -13.15 -4.68 5.68
C ALA A 57 -13.01 -4.35 7.17
N LEU A 58 -14.01 -4.79 7.94
CA LEU A 58 -13.97 -4.82 9.40
C LEU A 58 -13.66 -6.25 9.85
N ALA A 59 -12.57 -6.43 10.60
CA ALA A 59 -12.10 -7.74 11.05
C ALA A 59 -11.55 -7.69 12.47
N ARG A 60 -11.43 -8.84 13.13
CA ARG A 60 -10.78 -8.88 14.45
C ARG A 60 -9.27 -8.67 14.29
N PHE A 61 -8.67 -7.89 15.18
CA PHE A 61 -7.25 -7.57 15.14
C PHE A 61 -6.38 -8.83 15.07
N ARG A 62 -6.66 -9.81 15.93
CA ARG A 62 -5.96 -11.10 15.97
C ARG A 62 -5.99 -11.86 14.64
N GLU A 63 -7.08 -11.77 13.87
CA GLU A 63 -7.24 -12.46 12.59
C GLU A 63 -6.41 -11.79 11.50
N VAL A 64 -6.28 -10.46 11.56
CA VAL A 64 -5.51 -9.68 10.60
C VAL A 64 -4.00 -9.72 10.91
N VAL A 65 -3.62 -9.77 12.19
CA VAL A 65 -2.23 -9.84 12.66
C VAL A 65 -1.68 -11.27 12.65
N GLY A 66 -2.39 -12.24 13.23
CA GLY A 66 -1.84 -13.59 13.49
C GLY A 66 -0.59 -13.51 14.39
N ASP A 67 0.43 -14.30 14.09
CA ASP A 67 1.70 -14.31 14.85
C ASP A 67 2.75 -13.30 14.36
N ARG A 68 2.34 -12.35 13.50
CA ARG A 68 3.27 -11.40 12.88
C ARG A 68 3.63 -10.25 13.79
N PRO A 69 4.89 -9.75 13.71
CA PRO A 69 5.26 -8.50 14.37
C PRO A 69 4.39 -7.34 13.89
N TRP A 70 4.05 -6.43 14.80
CA TRP A 70 3.31 -5.21 14.50
C TRP A 70 3.76 -4.06 15.40
N ARG A 71 3.46 -2.83 14.97
CA ARG A 71 3.77 -1.60 15.72
C ARG A 71 2.67 -0.56 15.55
N ILE A 72 2.49 0.28 16.57
CA ILE A 72 1.71 1.51 16.41
C ILE A 72 2.53 2.48 15.58
N VAL A 73 1.89 3.10 14.60
CA VAL A 73 2.52 4.12 13.76
C VAL A 73 2.08 5.47 14.27
N ASP A 74 3.07 6.31 14.59
CA ASP A 74 2.79 7.70 14.94
C ASP A 74 2.37 8.47 13.69
N MET A 75 1.17 9.04 13.74
CA MET A 75 0.58 9.85 12.68
C MET A 75 -0.10 11.04 13.35
N PRO A 76 0.34 12.29 13.10
CA PRO A 76 -0.27 13.47 13.70
C PRO A 76 -1.77 13.54 13.34
N PRO A 77 -2.68 13.38 14.31
CA PRO A 77 -4.11 13.34 14.01
C PRO A 77 -4.66 14.73 13.75
N ALA A 78 -5.48 14.87 12.69
CA ALA A 78 -6.25 16.08 12.41
C ALA A 78 -7.68 16.01 12.99
N PHE A 79 -8.09 14.84 13.49
CA PHE A 79 -9.43 14.55 13.99
C PHE A 79 -9.35 13.88 15.37
N SER A 80 -10.47 13.89 16.12
CA SER A 80 -10.57 13.12 17.36
C SER A 80 -10.53 11.62 17.07
N ARG A 81 -10.18 10.81 18.08
CA ARG A 81 -10.13 9.34 17.93
C ARG A 81 -11.46 8.77 17.48
N GLU A 82 -12.56 9.30 18.02
CA GLU A 82 -13.93 8.91 17.69
C GLU A 82 -14.23 9.20 16.21
N GLU A 83 -13.86 10.39 15.73
CA GLU A 83 -14.04 10.79 14.35
C GLU A 83 -13.17 9.95 13.40
N ILE A 84 -11.93 9.67 13.77
CA ILE A 84 -11.04 8.78 13.00
C ILE A 84 -11.67 7.39 12.86
N VAL A 85 -12.16 6.81 13.95
CA VAL A 85 -12.84 5.51 13.92
C VAL A 85 -14.12 5.59 13.08
N ARG A 86 -14.95 6.62 13.25
CA ARG A 86 -16.17 6.83 12.46
C ARG A 86 -15.87 6.83 10.96
N ARG A 87 -14.86 7.59 10.53
CA ARG A 87 -14.43 7.65 9.12
C ARG A 87 -13.98 6.30 8.57
N GLY A 88 -13.23 5.54 9.37
CA GLY A 88 -12.86 4.18 9.01
C GLY A 88 -14.09 3.28 8.85
N MET A 89 -15.00 3.32 9.83
CA MET A 89 -16.23 2.53 9.83
C MET A 89 -17.15 2.87 8.65
N GLU A 90 -17.31 4.14 8.28
CA GLU A 90 -18.07 4.59 7.10
C GLU A 90 -17.44 4.21 5.77
N SER A 91 -16.18 3.78 5.80
CA SER A 91 -15.48 3.30 4.62
C SER A 91 -15.64 1.80 4.42
N VAL A 92 -16.13 1.05 5.42
CA VAL A 92 -16.34 -0.40 5.30
C VAL A 92 -17.27 -0.71 4.13
N GLY A 93 -16.84 -1.63 3.27
CA GLY A 93 -17.53 -2.00 2.04
C GLY A 93 -17.16 -1.15 0.81
N ARG A 94 -16.39 -0.07 0.95
CA ARG A 94 -15.89 0.68 -0.21
C ARG A 94 -14.93 -0.16 -1.05
N THR A 95 -15.17 -0.20 -2.35
CA THR A 95 -14.38 -0.91 -3.37
C THR A 95 -13.62 0.08 -4.26
N GLY A 96 -12.91 -0.42 -5.29
CA GLY A 96 -12.22 0.43 -6.28
C GLY A 96 -10.81 0.86 -5.86
N TYR A 97 -10.21 0.12 -4.93
CA TYR A 97 -8.84 0.31 -4.50
C TYR A 97 -7.89 -0.56 -5.32
N ASP A 98 -7.03 0.07 -6.14
CA ASP A 98 -5.96 -0.64 -6.84
C ASP A 98 -4.99 -1.26 -5.81
N LEU A 99 -4.69 -2.55 -5.90
CA LEU A 99 -3.98 -3.30 -4.85
C LEU A 99 -2.45 -3.10 -4.84
N VAL A 100 -1.99 -1.90 -4.51
CA VAL A 100 -0.55 -1.62 -4.41
C VAL A 100 -0.16 -1.23 -2.99
N ASN A 101 1.04 -1.67 -2.57
CA ASN A 101 1.74 -1.14 -1.39
C ASN A 101 1.55 0.38 -1.27
N GLY A 102 1.14 0.81 -0.08
CA GLY A 102 0.81 2.20 0.23
C GLY A 102 -0.66 2.57 0.09
N ASN A 103 -1.55 1.76 -0.50
CA ASN A 103 -3.00 2.10 -0.50
C ASN A 103 -3.66 1.86 0.86
N CYS A 104 -3.27 0.80 1.58
CA CYS A 104 -3.67 0.62 2.98
C CYS A 104 -3.12 1.74 3.88
N GLU A 105 -1.87 2.17 3.66
CA GLU A 105 -1.27 3.29 4.38
C GLU A 105 -1.97 4.61 4.06
N HIS A 106 -2.26 4.89 2.79
CA HIS A 106 -3.01 6.08 2.37
C HIS A 106 -4.42 6.09 2.95
N PHE A 107 -5.10 4.95 2.98
CA PHE A 107 -6.41 4.84 3.61
C PHE A 107 -6.36 5.20 5.10
N VAL A 108 -5.45 4.56 5.86
CA VAL A 108 -5.30 4.85 7.30
C VAL A 108 -4.90 6.31 7.54
N ARG A 109 -3.98 6.84 6.73
CA ARG A 109 -3.59 8.25 6.77
C ARG A 109 -4.77 9.17 6.49
N TRP A 110 -5.58 8.88 5.46
CA TRP A 110 -6.79 9.66 5.16
C TRP A 110 -7.78 9.66 6.33
N CYS A 111 -7.98 8.52 7.01
CA CYS A 111 -8.81 8.48 8.21
C CYS A 111 -8.29 9.39 9.34
N ILE A 112 -6.96 9.47 9.51
CA ILE A 112 -6.31 10.17 10.62
C ILE A 112 -6.07 11.66 10.34
N THR A 113 -5.63 12.01 9.14
CA THR A 113 -5.18 13.36 8.78
C THR A 113 -6.17 14.07 7.85
N GLY A 114 -7.08 13.33 7.22
CA GLY A 114 -8.03 13.88 6.25
C GLY A 114 -7.42 14.25 4.91
N THR A 115 -6.11 14.05 4.73
CA THR A 115 -5.44 14.29 3.46
C THR A 115 -6.02 13.35 2.40
N PRO A 116 -6.67 13.88 1.34
CA PRO A 116 -7.35 13.07 0.35
C PRO A 116 -6.43 12.02 -0.27
N GLU A 117 -7.00 10.85 -0.56
CA GLU A 117 -6.35 9.82 -1.38
C GLU A 117 -5.88 10.46 -2.67
N SER A 118 -4.56 10.50 -2.88
CA SER A 118 -3.97 10.89 -4.16
C SER A 118 -4.28 9.81 -5.20
N ARG A 119 -5.51 9.80 -5.71
CA ARG A 119 -6.01 8.87 -6.75
C ARG A 119 -5.36 9.09 -8.11
N GLN A 120 -4.51 10.12 -8.26
CA GLN A 120 -3.92 10.50 -9.55
C GLN A 120 -2.40 10.27 -9.66
N VAL A 121 -1.66 10.20 -8.54
CA VAL A 121 -0.20 10.16 -8.63
C VAL A 121 0.36 8.74 -8.86
N LYS A 122 -0.37 7.67 -8.47
CA LYS A 122 0.10 6.28 -8.69
C LYS A 122 -0.10 5.75 -10.11
N ARG A 123 -1.08 6.26 -10.88
CA ARG A 123 -1.23 5.88 -12.30
C ARG A 123 -0.06 6.40 -13.15
N ALA A 124 0.49 7.57 -12.81
CA ALA A 124 1.69 8.11 -13.46
C ALA A 124 2.99 7.39 -13.02
N ALA A 125 3.17 7.10 -11.72
CA ALA A 125 4.41 6.51 -11.21
C ALA A 125 4.60 5.03 -11.60
N THR A 126 3.51 4.27 -11.76
CA THR A 126 3.59 2.85 -12.17
C THR A 126 3.84 2.72 -13.67
N ALA A 127 3.21 3.58 -14.48
CA ALA A 127 3.49 3.69 -15.91
C ALA A 127 4.94 4.13 -16.19
N ALA A 128 5.48 5.04 -15.37
CA ALA A 128 6.87 5.47 -15.50
C ALA A 128 7.88 4.36 -15.13
N GLN A 129 7.61 3.55 -14.11
CA GLN A 129 8.52 2.47 -13.69
C GLN A 129 8.51 1.24 -14.61
N THR A 130 7.37 0.91 -15.24
CA THR A 130 7.33 -0.14 -16.28
C THR A 130 7.95 0.35 -17.59
N ALA A 131 7.70 1.60 -18.00
CA ALA A 131 8.34 2.19 -19.17
C ALA A 131 9.87 2.23 -19.03
N ALA A 132 10.40 2.57 -17.85
CA ALA A 132 11.85 2.57 -17.60
C ALA A 132 12.50 1.17 -17.71
N ARG A 133 11.79 0.11 -17.30
CA ARG A 133 12.30 -1.28 -17.41
C ARG A 133 12.31 -1.80 -18.85
N PHE A 134 11.34 -1.43 -19.68
CA PHE A 134 11.34 -1.78 -21.10
C PHE A 134 12.30 -0.91 -21.94
N ALA A 135 12.52 0.35 -21.57
CA ALA A 135 13.53 1.19 -22.20
C ALA A 135 14.96 0.68 -21.95
N ALA A 136 15.26 0.18 -20.74
CA ALA A 136 16.56 -0.42 -20.44
C ALA A 136 16.80 -1.74 -21.21
N ALA A 137 15.76 -2.54 -21.46
CA ALA A 137 15.88 -3.78 -22.24
C ALA A 137 16.06 -3.52 -23.75
N ALA A 138 15.45 -2.46 -24.31
CA ALA A 138 15.62 -2.07 -25.71
C ALA A 138 17.00 -1.45 -26.01
N ALA A 139 17.67 -0.86 -25.01
CA ALA A 139 19.01 -0.31 -25.17
C ALA A 139 20.11 -1.38 -25.31
N CYS A 140 19.86 -2.65 -24.94
CA CYS A 140 20.85 -3.72 -25.04
C CYS A 140 20.77 -4.56 -26.34
N THR A 141 19.72 -4.44 -27.16
CA THR A 141 19.62 -5.18 -28.43
C THR A 141 20.11 -4.40 -29.66
N ALA A 142 20.43 -3.11 -29.52
CA ALA A 142 20.90 -2.25 -30.62
C ALA A 142 22.44 -2.22 -30.81
N MET A 143 23.21 -3.13 -30.19
CA MET A 143 24.67 -3.25 -30.43
C MET A 143 25.10 -4.51 -31.19
N ALA A 144 24.17 -5.32 -31.71
CA ALA A 144 24.52 -6.58 -32.41
C ALA A 144 24.24 -6.60 -33.93
N ALA A 145 23.70 -5.54 -34.55
CA ALA A 145 23.29 -5.56 -35.96
C ALA A 145 23.82 -4.38 -36.79
N GLY A 146 25.02 -3.88 -36.47
CA GLY A 146 25.68 -2.77 -37.17
C GLY A 146 26.98 -3.11 -37.89
N VAL A 147 27.35 -4.39 -38.00
CA VAL A 147 28.56 -4.83 -38.70
C VAL A 147 28.16 -5.88 -39.73
N LEU A 148 27.70 -5.46 -40.92
CA LEU A 148 27.76 -6.33 -42.11
C LEU A 148 27.52 -5.71 -43.49
N LEU A 149 27.37 -4.39 -43.68
CA LEU A 149 27.27 -3.84 -45.05
C LEU A 149 28.21 -2.67 -45.31
N GLY A 150 29.19 -2.89 -46.19
CA GLY A 150 29.71 -1.84 -47.06
C GLY A 150 31.23 -1.60 -47.10
N ARG A 151 32.04 -2.58 -47.53
CA ARG A 151 33.38 -2.31 -48.10
C ARG A 151 33.39 -2.62 -49.60
N ARG A 152 33.41 -1.56 -50.43
CA ARG A 152 34.07 -1.39 -51.76
C ARG A 152 33.31 -0.33 -52.56
N GLY A 153 33.90 0.67 -53.20
CA GLY A 153 35.28 1.14 -53.39
C GLY A 153 35.18 2.63 -53.78
N GLY A 154 36.19 3.41 -54.13
CA GLY A 154 37.62 3.26 -54.38
C GLY A 154 38.11 4.65 -54.86
N GLY A 155 39.40 4.96 -54.76
CA GLY A 155 39.90 6.27 -55.23
C GLY A 155 41.36 6.60 -54.95
N SER A 156 42.27 5.98 -55.70
CA SER A 156 43.46 6.53 -56.37
C SER A 156 44.42 7.52 -55.65
N LYS A 157 45.70 7.13 -55.53
CA LYS A 157 46.88 7.69 -56.25
C LYS A 157 48.19 7.35 -55.52
N LYS A 158 49.21 6.91 -56.27
CA LYS A 158 50.62 7.37 -56.21
C LYS A 158 51.44 6.63 -57.28
N GLY A 159 52.21 7.38 -58.07
CA GLY A 159 53.11 6.89 -59.13
C GLY A 159 52.79 7.51 -60.47
#